data_AF-A0A080LRS7-F1
#
_entry.id   AF-A0A080LRS7-F1
#
_cell.length_a   1.000
_cell.length_b   1.000
_cell.length_c   1.000
_cell.angle_alpha   90.00
_cell.angle_beta   90.00
_cell.angle_gamma   90.00
#
_symmetry.space_group_name_H-M   'P 1'
#
loop_
_entity.id
_entity.type
_entity.pdbx_description
1 polymer ?
#
loop_
_entity_poly.entity_id
_entity_poly.type
_entity_poly.pdbx_seq_one_letter_code
_entity_poly.pdbx_strand_id
1 'polypeptide(L)' 'MKALIALVTLAFATGGAFAAEEKKAPSAAQKAQQERMSACNAQAKEKNLKGNERKQFMSECLKANPT' A
#
# COMPACT_ATOMS: atom_id res chain seq x y z
N MET A 1 -6.82 20.89 9.66
CA MET A 1 -6.47 22.32 9.74
C MET A 1 -5.27 22.50 10.63
N LYS A 2 -4.09 22.66 10.04
CA LYS A 2 -2.90 23.43 10.47
C LYS A 2 -1.71 22.87 9.67
N ALA A 3 -0.97 23.76 9.04
CA ALA A 3 0.18 23.59 8.14
C ALA A 3 -0.19 23.05 6.73
N LEU A 4 -0.41 23.90 5.73
CA LEU A 4 0.61 24.63 4.93
C LEU A 4 1.61 23.67 4.26
N ILE A 5 1.24 23.13 3.10
CA ILE A 5 2.19 22.64 2.10
C ILE A 5 2.29 23.75 1.05
N ALA A 6 3.36 24.52 1.16
CA ALA A 6 3.75 25.53 0.21
C ALA A 6 4.23 24.88 -1.09
N LEU A 7 3.70 25.40 -2.19
CA LEU A 7 4.27 25.49 -3.54
C LEU A 7 5.73 25.00 -3.69
N VAL A 8 5.89 23.89 -4.41
CA VAL A 8 6.97 23.73 -5.39
C VAL A 8 6.31 23.33 -6.71
N THR A 9 5.87 24.34 -7.43
CA THR A 9 5.74 24.29 -8.89
C THR A 9 7.16 24.18 -9.46
N LEU A 10 7.60 22.96 -9.76
CA LEU A 10 8.71 22.75 -10.68
C LEU A 10 8.14 22.05 -11.92
N ALA A 11 8.10 22.81 -13.01
CA ALA A 11 7.74 22.35 -14.33
C ALA A 11 8.63 21.17 -14.73
N PHE A 12 8.03 20.00 -14.94
CA PHE A 12 8.63 18.91 -15.71
C PHE A 12 7.89 18.80 -17.05
N ALA A 13 8.15 19.77 -17.93
CA ALA A 13 7.80 19.70 -19.33
C ALA A 13 9.02 19.21 -20.11
N THR A 14 9.17 17.89 -20.25
CA THR A 14 9.82 17.24 -21.42
C THR A 14 9.46 15.75 -21.45
N GLY A 15 8.64 15.40 -22.47
CA GLY A 15 8.47 14.10 -23.12
C GLY A 15 8.73 12.79 -22.38
N GLY A 16 7.65 12.06 -22.09
CA GLY A 16 7.66 10.62 -21.84
C GLY A 16 6.25 10.13 -21.50
N ALA A 17 5.57 9.51 -22.47
CA ALA A 17 4.20 9.05 -22.35
C ALA A 17 4.00 8.06 -21.20
N PHE A 18 3.34 8.48 -20.11
CA PHE A 18 2.45 7.59 -19.36
C PHE A 18 1.13 8.32 -19.14
N ALA A 19 0.11 7.71 -19.74
CA ALA A 19 -1.28 8.11 -19.78
C ALA A 19 -1.81 8.59 -18.42
N ALA A 20 -2.66 9.62 -18.51
CA ALA A 20 -3.81 9.89 -17.65
C ALA A 20 -3.65 9.53 -16.16
N GLU A 21 -3.64 10.56 -15.31
CA GLU A 21 -4.25 10.46 -13.98
C GLU A 21 -5.75 10.14 -14.13
N GLU A 22 -6.03 8.88 -14.43
CA GLU A 22 -7.29 8.24 -14.13
C GLU A 22 -7.16 7.76 -12.69
N LYS A 23 -7.94 8.34 -11.77
CA LYS A 23 -8.20 7.72 -10.47
C LYS A 23 -8.90 6.39 -10.72
N LYS A 24 -8.16 5.34 -11.08
CA LYS A 24 -8.67 3.98 -11.10
C LYS A 24 -8.99 3.60 -9.67
N ALA A 25 -10.29 3.51 -9.38
CA ALA A 25 -10.75 2.95 -8.13
C ALA A 25 -10.14 1.54 -7.96
N PRO A 26 -9.68 1.17 -6.75
CA PRO A 26 -9.08 -0.13 -6.53
C PRO A 26 -10.08 -1.23 -6.90
N SER A 27 -9.60 -2.20 -7.68
CA SER A 27 -10.36 -3.38 -8.05
C SER A 27 -10.76 -4.17 -6.81
N ALA A 28 -11.76 -5.05 -6.92
CA ALA A 28 -12.18 -5.90 -5.81
C ALA A 28 -11.02 -6.75 -5.26
N ALA A 29 -10.12 -7.23 -6.13
CA ALA A 29 -8.92 -7.97 -5.74
C ALA A 29 -7.94 -7.11 -4.93
N GLN A 30 -7.75 -5.84 -5.34
CA GLN A 30 -6.89 -4.90 -4.59
C GLN A 30 -7.48 -4.57 -3.21
N LYS A 31 -8.80 -4.39 -3.12
CA LYS A 31 -9.49 -4.18 -1.84
C LYS A 31 -9.34 -5.39 -0.91
N ALA A 32 -9.55 -6.60 -1.43
CA ALA A 32 -9.37 -7.84 -0.67
C ALA A 32 -7.93 -8.01 -0.17
N GLN A 33 -6.93 -7.64 -0.98
CA GLN A 33 -5.52 -7.65 -0.56
C GLN A 33 -5.26 -6.64 0.58
N GLN A 34 -5.85 -5.44 0.51
CA GLN A 34 -5.69 -4.40 1.51
C GLN A 34 -6.35 -4.78 2.85
N GLU A 35 -7.54 -5.37 2.80
CA GLU A 35 -8.24 -5.91 3.97
C GLU A 35 -7.42 -7.02 4.62
N ARG A 36 -6.92 -7.98 3.82
CA ARG A 36 -6.03 -9.04 4.30
C ARG A 36 -4.78 -8.47 4.96
N MET A 37 -4.14 -7.47 4.37
CA MET A 37 -2.96 -6.83 4.95
C MET A 37 -3.25 -6.21 6.31
N SER A 38 -4.42 -5.61 6.47
CA SER A 38 -4.84 -5.01 7.75
C SER A 38 -5.06 -6.10 8.80
N ALA A 39 -5.73 -7.20 8.44
CA ALA A 39 -5.93 -8.35 9.31
C ALA A 39 -4.60 -9.01 9.74
N CYS A 40 -3.67 -9.23 8.80
CA CYS A 40 -2.34 -9.75 9.11
C CYS A 40 -1.58 -8.85 10.10
N ASN A 41 -1.67 -7.52 9.96
CA ASN A 41 -1.02 -6.61 10.90
C ASN A 41 -1.68 -6.65 12.29
N ALA A 42 -2.99 -6.80 12.39
CA ALA A 42 -3.68 -6.97 13.67
C ALA A 42 -3.23 -8.26 14.37
N GLN A 43 -3.26 -9.38 13.66
CA GLN A 43 -2.83 -10.68 14.20
C GLN A 43 -1.35 -10.68 14.62
N ALA A 44 -0.48 -10.03 13.84
CA ALA A 44 0.93 -9.89 14.21
C ALA A 44 1.11 -9.11 15.53
N LYS A 45 0.30 -8.06 15.75
CA LYS A 45 0.31 -7.28 17.00
C LYS A 45 -0.27 -8.07 18.17
N GLU A 46 -1.37 -8.78 17.99
CA GLU A 46 -1.98 -9.65 19.02
C GLU A 46 -0.99 -10.73 19.47
N LYS A 47 -0.26 -11.32 18.51
CA LYS A 47 0.81 -12.29 18.76
C LYS A 47 2.12 -11.65 19.23
N ASN A 48 2.16 -10.32 19.38
CA ASN A 48 3.35 -9.55 19.77
C ASN A 48 4.60 -9.85 18.93
N LEU A 49 4.42 -10.23 17.66
CA LEU A 49 5.51 -10.59 16.77
C LEU A 49 6.33 -9.34 16.41
N LYS A 50 7.66 -9.47 16.51
CA LYS A 50 8.61 -8.39 16.21
C LYS A 50 9.76 -8.91 15.35
N GLY A 51 10.55 -8.00 14.81
CA GLY A 51 11.75 -8.34 14.04
C GLY A 51 11.49 -9.33 12.90
N ASN A 52 12.28 -10.40 12.85
CA ASN A 52 12.18 -11.42 11.80
C ASN A 52 10.88 -12.25 11.89
N GLU A 53 10.38 -12.52 13.09
CA GLU A 53 9.16 -13.32 13.30
C GLU A 53 7.95 -12.63 12.66
N ARG A 54 7.83 -11.31 12.82
CA ARG A 54 6.78 -10.52 12.16
C ARG A 54 6.90 -10.60 10.64
N LYS A 55 8.11 -10.54 10.09
CA LYS A 55 8.33 -10.56 8.63
C LYS A 55 7.95 -11.91 8.04
N GLN A 56 8.34 -13.00 8.69
CA GLN A 56 7.98 -14.35 8.27
C GLN A 56 6.46 -14.54 8.32
N PHE A 57 5.84 -14.20 9.45
CA PHE A 57 4.39 -14.24 9.59
C PHE A 57 3.67 -13.40 8.54
N MET A 58 4.15 -12.18 8.25
CA MET A 58 3.54 -11.32 7.24
C MET A 58 3.68 -11.92 5.84
N SER A 59 4.82 -12.53 5.51
CA SER A 59 5.04 -13.20 4.21
C SER A 59 4.11 -14.40 4.04
N GLU A 60 3.93 -15.19 5.09
CA GLU A 60 3.01 -16.32 5.11
C GLU A 60 1.55 -15.87 5.03
N CYS A 61 1.17 -14.88 5.82
CA CYS A 61 -0.19 -14.35 5.87
C CYS A 61 -0.61 -13.67 4.55
N LEU A 62 0.34 -13.03 3.86
CA LEU A 62 0.11 -12.36 2.58
C LEU A 62 0.33 -13.23 1.35
N LYS A 63 0.77 -14.49 1.51
CA LYS A 63 0.79 -15.45 0.40
C LYS A 63 -0.64 -15.80 -0.02
N ALA A 64 -1.17 -15.04 -0.95
CA ALA A 64 -2.07 -15.54 -1.97
C ALA A 64 -1.45 -15.12 -3.30
N ASN A 65 -1.27 -16.07 -4.21
CA ASN A 65 -1.06 -15.71 -5.61
C ASN A 65 -2.40 -15.20 -6.14
N PRO A 66 -2.54 -13.90 -6.47
CA PRO A 66 -3.68 -13.48 -7.26
C PRO A 66 -3.40 -13.93 -8.69
N THR A 67 -3.63 -15.21 -8.98
CA THR A 67 -3.80 -15.69 -10.35
C THR A 67 -5.19 -15.31 -10.83
#